data_AF-A0A2T4UC61-F1
#
_entry.id   AF-A0A2T4UC61-F1
#
_cell.length_a   1.000
_cell.length_b   1.000
_cell.length_c   1.000
_cell.angle_alpha   90.00
_cell.angle_beta   90.00
_cell.angle_gamma   90.00
#
_symmetry.space_group_name_H-M   'P 1'
#
loop_
_entity.id
_entity.type
_entity.pdbx_description
1 polymer ?
#
loop_
_entity_poly.entity_id
_entity_poly.type
_entity_poly.pdbx_seq_one_letter_code
_entity_poly.pdbx_strand_id
1 'polypeptide(L)'
;MRRSDGIDAGRLSELVAADHTVAEIAEQLGRSEATVRHWLRRHDLAITDAARTKRRRLPRFSAVCATHGTAQHVRRPDGVAVCLQCRAAAVRDWRRRAKARLVAEMGGRCRCCGFDAFDAALHFHHLDPGTKRFAIGARGLTRSYERLREEAAKCVLLCANCHAGVEAGEVELPPSVLLDKLSDEPNLRG
;
A
#
# COMPACT_ATOMS: atom_id res chain seq x y z
N MET A 1 30.16 14.35 31.06
CA MET A 1 28.68 14.28 31.20
C MET A 1 28.09 15.53 30.56
N ARG A 2 27.76 15.51 29.25
CA ARG A 2 27.29 16.73 28.55
C ARG A 2 25.79 16.88 28.77
N ARG A 3 25.39 18.01 29.37
CA ARG A 3 24.02 18.43 29.58
C ARG A 3 23.28 18.40 28.24
N SER A 4 22.21 17.63 28.14
CA SER A 4 21.28 17.73 27.01
C SER A 4 20.55 19.06 27.14
N ASP A 5 21.10 20.11 26.54
CA ASP A 5 20.38 21.37 26.36
C ASP A 5 19.06 21.05 25.67
N GLY A 6 17.95 21.35 26.34
CA GLY A 6 16.62 21.06 25.84
C GLY A 6 16.34 21.80 24.55
N ILE A 7 15.61 21.17 23.62
CA ILE A 7 15.15 21.86 22.42
C ILE A 7 13.89 22.63 22.78
N ASP A 8 13.91 23.95 22.57
CA ASP A 8 12.77 24.82 22.80
C ASP A 8 11.55 24.42 21.94
N ALA A 9 10.37 24.46 22.56
CA ALA A 9 9.12 24.06 21.92
C ALA A 9 8.69 25.05 20.84
N GLY A 10 8.89 26.35 21.07
CA GLY A 10 8.57 27.41 20.10
C GLY A 10 9.41 27.23 18.83
N ARG A 11 10.72 26.98 19.00
CA ARG A 11 11.63 26.73 17.89
C ARG A 11 11.24 25.50 17.07
N LEU A 12 10.82 24.40 17.72
CA LEU A 12 10.34 23.21 17.00
C LEU A 12 9.02 23.47 16.26
N SER A 13 8.11 24.25 16.86
CA SER A 13 6.84 24.62 16.25
C SER A 13 7.04 25.45 14.98
N GLU A 14 7.95 26.44 15.00
CA GLU A 14 8.32 27.24 13.81
C GLU A 14 8.82 26.36 12.66
N LEU A 15 9.72 25.41 12.96
CA LEU A 15 10.30 24.53 11.95
C LEU A 15 9.28 23.55 11.37
N VAL A 16 8.38 23.05 12.21
CA VAL A 16 7.24 22.22 11.79
C VAL A 16 6.30 23.02 10.89
N ALA A 17 5.94 24.25 11.28
CA ALA A 17 5.08 25.12 10.48
C ALA A 17 5.71 25.49 9.13
N ALA A 18 7.04 25.52 9.04
CA ALA A 18 7.79 25.73 7.81
C ALA A 18 8.02 24.45 6.99
N ASP A 19 7.23 23.39 7.21
CA ASP A 19 7.29 22.12 6.47
C ASP A 19 8.67 21.43 6.44
N HIS A 20 9.47 21.59 7.50
CA HIS A 20 10.76 20.90 7.60
C HIS A 20 10.56 19.42 7.99
N THR A 21 11.30 18.55 7.33
CA THR A 21 11.39 17.13 7.67
C THR A 21 12.22 16.95 8.94
N VAL A 22 12.10 15.79 9.58
CA VAL A 22 12.96 15.43 10.73
C VAL A 22 14.46 15.50 10.39
N ALA A 23 14.86 15.33 9.11
CA ALA A 23 16.27 15.44 8.71
C ALA A 23 16.71 16.91 8.69
N GLU A 24 15.92 17.77 8.03
CA GLU A 24 16.22 19.20 7.93
C GLU A 24 16.21 19.86 9.31
N ILE A 25 15.27 19.48 10.20
CA ILE A 25 15.25 19.95 11.59
C ILE A 25 16.52 19.49 12.34
N ALA A 26 16.94 18.23 12.15
CA ALA A 26 18.13 17.69 12.78
C ALA A 26 19.40 18.43 12.33
N GLU A 27 19.51 18.69 11.03
CA GLU A 27 20.60 19.46 10.42
C GLU A 27 20.64 20.90 10.95
N GLN A 28 19.51 21.62 10.93
CA GLN A 28 19.44 23.00 11.41
C GLN A 28 19.74 23.15 12.91
N LEU A 29 19.35 22.16 13.72
CA LEU A 29 19.59 22.20 15.16
C LEU A 29 20.95 21.58 15.55
N GLY A 30 21.70 21.03 14.59
CA GLY A 30 22.95 20.31 14.86
C GLY A 30 22.74 19.10 15.80
N ARG A 31 21.59 18.42 15.68
CA ARG A 31 21.20 17.28 16.53
C ARG A 31 20.99 16.03 15.70
N SER A 32 20.89 14.88 16.37
CA SER A 32 20.51 13.63 15.69
C SER A 32 19.01 13.61 15.38
N GLU A 33 18.60 12.90 14.32
CA GLU A 33 17.18 12.69 14.02
C GLU A 33 16.42 12.01 15.17
N ALA A 34 17.09 11.14 15.94
CA ALA A 34 16.50 10.48 17.10
C ALA A 34 16.20 11.49 18.23
N THR A 35 17.10 12.45 18.44
CA THR A 35 16.92 13.55 19.39
C THR A 35 15.76 14.43 18.98
N VAL A 36 15.67 14.81 17.69
CA VAL A 36 14.53 15.60 17.19
C VAL A 36 13.21 14.85 17.37
N ARG A 37 13.13 13.55 17.02
CA ARG A 37 11.92 12.74 17.25
C ARG A 37 11.53 12.67 18.72
N HIS A 38 12.49 12.58 19.62
CA HIS A 38 12.24 12.58 21.06
C HIS A 38 11.56 13.90 21.49
N TRP A 39 12.12 15.04 21.09
CA TRP A 39 11.61 16.35 21.48
C TRP A 39 10.29 16.72 20.80
N LEU A 40 10.09 16.33 19.53
CA LEU A 40 8.79 16.45 18.86
C LEU A 40 7.70 15.71 19.65
N ARG A 41 7.93 14.44 20.04
CA ARG A 41 6.98 13.70 20.88
C ARG A 41 6.79 14.31 22.27
N ARG A 42 7.87 14.81 22.88
CA ARG A 42 7.83 15.41 24.22
C ARG A 42 6.97 16.67 24.27
N HIS A 43 6.93 17.43 23.18
CA HIS A 43 6.15 18.66 23.05
C HIS A 43 4.83 18.46 22.29
N ASP A 44 4.43 17.21 22.05
CA ASP A 44 3.22 16.84 21.30
C ASP A 44 3.14 17.47 19.89
N LEU A 45 4.30 17.61 19.24
CA LEU A 45 4.43 18.13 17.88
C LEU A 45 4.64 16.98 16.88
N ALA A 46 4.02 17.11 15.71
CA ALA A 46 4.22 16.24 14.56
C ALA A 46 4.59 17.06 13.33
N ILE A 47 5.50 16.55 12.50
CA ILE A 47 5.77 17.16 11.19
C ILE A 47 4.49 17.17 10.34
N THR A 48 4.36 18.19 9.50
CA THR A 48 3.23 18.33 8.57
C THR A 48 3.22 17.21 7.52
N ASP A 49 2.07 17.00 6.88
CA ASP A 49 1.97 16.06 5.76
C ASP A 49 2.80 16.50 4.54
N ALA A 50 2.97 17.80 4.34
CA ALA A 50 3.87 18.35 3.33
C ALA A 50 5.33 17.96 3.63
N ALA A 51 5.80 18.16 4.86
CA ALA A 51 7.13 17.70 5.29
C ALA A 51 7.29 16.17 5.13
N ARG A 52 6.29 15.39 5.55
CA ARG A 52 6.27 13.92 5.44
C ARG A 52 6.41 13.46 3.99
N THR A 53 5.84 14.19 3.04
CA THR A 53 5.88 13.87 1.60
C THR A 53 7.11 14.41 0.88
N LYS A 54 7.80 15.43 1.45
CA LYS A 54 9.05 16.01 0.91
C LYS A 54 10.18 14.99 0.78
N ARG A 55 10.38 14.12 1.79
CA ARG A 55 11.37 13.02 1.78
C ARG A 55 11.17 11.98 0.66
N ARG A 56 10.02 11.95 -0.03
CA ARG A 56 9.66 10.87 -0.97
C ARG A 56 9.90 11.19 -2.44
N ARG A 57 10.21 12.43 -2.82
CA ARG A 57 10.42 12.78 -4.23
C ARG A 57 11.91 12.84 -4.53
N LEU A 58 12.50 11.67 -4.80
CA LEU A 58 13.83 11.61 -5.43
C LEU A 58 13.85 12.54 -6.66
N PRO A 59 14.90 13.37 -6.82
CA PRO A 59 14.96 14.33 -7.93
C PRO A 59 14.85 13.58 -9.25
N ARG A 60 13.95 14.09 -10.10
CA ARG A 60 13.72 13.53 -11.43
C ARG A 60 14.63 14.20 -12.41
N PHE A 61 15.16 13.44 -13.35
CA PHE A 61 16.00 13.96 -14.43
C PHE A 61 15.70 13.25 -15.74
N SER A 62 15.98 13.91 -16.86
CA SER A 62 15.84 13.32 -18.18
C SER A 62 17.06 12.47 -18.51
N ALA A 63 16.85 11.24 -18.95
CA ALA A 63 17.90 10.35 -19.45
C ALA A 63 17.34 9.40 -20.50
N VAL A 64 18.22 8.76 -21.26
CA VAL A 64 17.83 7.79 -22.29
C VAL A 64 17.55 6.43 -21.65
N CYS A 65 16.37 5.90 -21.92
CA CYS A 65 15.92 4.56 -21.60
C CYS A 65 15.86 3.72 -22.88
N ALA A 66 16.38 2.49 -22.84
CA ALA A 66 16.35 1.59 -23.98
C ALA A 66 14.93 1.30 -24.53
N THR A 67 13.92 1.34 -23.67
CA THR A 67 12.52 1.04 -24.05
C THR A 67 11.72 2.29 -24.42
N HIS A 68 12.02 3.44 -23.80
CA HIS A 68 11.16 4.63 -23.87
C HIS A 68 11.87 5.85 -24.45
N GLY A 69 13.09 5.70 -24.99
CA GLY A 69 13.90 6.82 -25.47
C GLY A 69 14.18 7.81 -24.33
N THR A 70 14.10 9.12 -24.60
CA THR A 70 14.28 10.16 -23.57
C THR A 70 13.09 10.18 -22.61
N ALA A 71 13.34 9.80 -21.35
CA ALA A 71 12.29 9.67 -20.34
C ALA A 71 12.73 10.21 -18.96
N GLN A 72 11.76 10.43 -18.07
CA GLN A 72 12.06 10.80 -16.69
C GLN A 72 12.59 9.60 -15.90
N HIS A 73 13.70 9.83 -15.21
CA HIS A 73 14.40 8.89 -14.35
C HIS A 73 14.46 9.41 -12.93
N VAL A 74 14.64 8.50 -11.97
CA VAL A 74 15.02 8.80 -10.58
C VAL A 74 16.24 7.96 -10.21
N ARG A 75 17.12 8.48 -9.35
CA ARG A 75 18.22 7.69 -8.78
C ARG A 75 17.71 6.92 -7.58
N ARG A 76 17.90 5.61 -7.59
CA ARG A 76 17.68 4.77 -6.41
C ARG A 76 18.74 5.05 -5.34
N PRO A 77 18.54 4.61 -4.09
CA PRO A 77 19.54 4.76 -3.02
C PRO A 77 20.89 4.12 -3.32
N ASP A 78 20.93 3.09 -4.17
CA ASP A 78 22.14 2.41 -4.66
C ASP A 78 22.84 3.16 -5.82
N GLY A 79 22.36 4.36 -6.18
CA GLY A 79 22.91 5.17 -7.26
C GLY A 79 22.37 4.84 -8.66
N VAL A 80 21.65 3.72 -8.82
CA VAL A 80 21.17 3.27 -10.13
C VAL A 80 20.01 4.15 -10.61
N ALA A 81 20.14 4.67 -11.85
CA ALA A 81 19.08 5.41 -12.52
C ALA A 81 17.99 4.46 -13.00
N VAL A 82 16.73 4.74 -12.66
CA VAL A 82 15.57 3.95 -13.11
C VAL A 82 14.56 4.82 -13.83
N CYS A 83 14.17 4.38 -15.03
CA CYS A 83 13.10 5.00 -15.81
C CYS A 83 11.76 4.84 -15.07
N LEU A 84 11.04 5.95 -14.90
CA LEU A 84 9.75 5.95 -14.20
C LEU A 84 8.68 5.16 -14.96
N GLN A 85 8.74 5.15 -16.30
CA GLN A 85 7.82 4.38 -17.14
C GLN A 85 8.08 2.88 -17.01
N CYS A 86 9.34 2.44 -17.10
CA CYS A 86 9.72 1.04 -16.86
C CYS A 86 9.31 0.58 -15.46
N ARG A 87 9.55 1.42 -14.44
CA ARG A 87 9.14 1.11 -13.07
C ARG A 87 7.63 0.95 -12.95
N ALA A 88 6.85 1.84 -13.56
CA ALA A 88 5.40 1.74 -13.57
C ALA A 88 4.91 0.50 -14.32
N ALA A 89 5.50 0.16 -15.47
CA ALA A 89 5.21 -1.05 -16.23
C ALA A 89 5.49 -2.31 -15.40
N ALA A 90 6.66 -2.40 -14.76
CA ALA A 90 7.01 -3.54 -13.90
C ALA A 90 6.02 -3.72 -12.74
N VAL A 91 5.57 -2.63 -12.12
CA VAL A 91 4.53 -2.68 -11.09
C VAL A 91 3.20 -3.18 -11.67
N ARG A 92 2.78 -2.69 -12.84
CA ARG A 92 1.54 -3.15 -13.52
C ARG A 92 1.61 -4.65 -13.84
N ASP A 93 2.74 -5.13 -14.36
CA ASP A 93 2.95 -6.54 -14.69
C ASP A 93 2.97 -7.44 -13.46
N TRP A 94 3.64 -7.00 -12.39
CA TRP A 94 3.60 -7.72 -11.12
C TRP A 94 2.16 -7.81 -10.58
N ARG A 95 1.38 -6.73 -10.63
CA ARG A 95 -0.02 -6.72 -10.18
C ARG A 95 -0.88 -7.67 -11.00
N ARG A 96 -0.72 -7.68 -12.33
CA ARG A 96 -1.43 -8.61 -13.22
C ARG A 96 -1.14 -10.06 -12.86
N ARG A 97 0.14 -10.41 -12.69
CA ARG A 97 0.57 -11.76 -12.33
C ARG A 97 0.09 -12.18 -10.94
N ALA A 98 0.19 -11.29 -9.95
CA ALA A 98 -0.29 -11.56 -8.60
C ALA A 98 -1.82 -11.78 -8.59
N LYS A 99 -2.59 -10.94 -9.29
CA LYS A 99 -4.05 -11.11 -9.42
C LYS A 99 -4.40 -12.45 -10.05
N ALA A 100 -3.81 -12.76 -11.21
CA ALA A 100 -4.07 -14.01 -11.93
C ALA A 100 -3.79 -15.24 -11.06
N ARG A 101 -2.68 -15.22 -10.30
CA ARG A 101 -2.34 -16.30 -9.39
C ARG A 101 -3.37 -16.46 -8.26
N LEU A 102 -3.80 -15.36 -7.64
CA LEU A 102 -4.84 -15.40 -6.59
C LEU A 102 -6.20 -15.86 -7.13
N VAL A 103 -6.57 -15.43 -8.33
CA VAL A 103 -7.80 -15.85 -9.02
C VAL A 103 -7.78 -17.36 -9.26
N ALA A 104 -6.68 -17.88 -9.80
CA ALA A 104 -6.50 -19.32 -10.01
C ALA A 104 -6.56 -20.12 -8.70
N GLU A 105 -5.88 -19.65 -7.65
CA GLU A 105 -5.90 -20.25 -6.31
C GLU A 105 -7.31 -20.24 -5.68
N MET A 106 -8.19 -19.33 -6.11
CA MET A 106 -9.58 -19.21 -5.66
C MET A 106 -10.61 -19.87 -6.59
N GLY A 107 -10.16 -20.68 -7.55
CA GLY A 107 -11.02 -21.47 -8.43
C GLY A 107 -11.40 -20.80 -9.75
N GLY A 108 -10.84 -19.63 -10.06
CA GLY A 108 -10.86 -19.04 -11.40
C GLY A 108 -12.21 -18.50 -11.89
N ARG A 109 -13.25 -18.52 -11.06
CA ARG A 109 -14.62 -18.19 -11.47
C ARG A 109 -15.38 -17.39 -10.42
N CYS A 110 -16.37 -16.64 -10.88
CA CYS A 110 -17.34 -15.99 -10.01
C CYS A 110 -18.09 -17.04 -9.19
N ARG A 111 -18.06 -16.90 -7.87
CA ARG A 111 -18.76 -17.82 -6.96
C ARG A 111 -20.28 -17.63 -6.93
N CYS A 112 -20.79 -16.52 -7.47
CA CYS A 112 -22.22 -16.27 -7.60
C CYS A 112 -22.78 -16.79 -8.93
N CYS A 113 -22.24 -16.35 -10.08
CA CYS A 113 -22.81 -16.65 -11.40
C CYS A 113 -21.95 -17.58 -12.28
N GLY A 114 -20.79 -18.03 -11.81
CA GLY A 114 -19.91 -18.94 -12.56
C GLY A 114 -19.04 -18.31 -13.63
N PHE A 115 -19.14 -17.00 -13.90
CA PHE A 115 -18.30 -16.30 -14.90
C PHE A 115 -16.81 -16.57 -14.72
N ASP A 116 -16.13 -17.02 -15.79
CA ASP A 116 -14.72 -17.43 -15.80
C ASP A 116 -13.95 -17.02 -17.07
N ALA A 117 -14.55 -16.21 -17.96
CA ALA A 117 -13.96 -15.91 -19.26
C ALA A 117 -12.65 -15.11 -19.19
N PHE A 118 -12.49 -14.25 -18.17
CA PHE A 118 -11.25 -13.49 -17.96
C PHE A 118 -11.11 -12.94 -16.54
N ASP A 119 -9.91 -13.09 -15.96
CA ASP A 119 -9.54 -12.62 -14.62
C ASP A 119 -9.76 -11.13 -14.41
N ALA A 120 -9.71 -10.33 -15.49
CA ALA A 120 -9.86 -8.89 -15.39
C ALA A 120 -11.23 -8.48 -14.81
N ALA A 121 -12.29 -9.25 -15.09
CA ALA A 121 -13.64 -9.02 -14.56
C ALA A 121 -13.88 -9.64 -13.18
N LEU A 122 -12.92 -10.36 -12.61
CA LEU A 122 -13.05 -10.97 -11.28
C LEU A 122 -12.49 -10.04 -10.20
N HIS A 123 -13.20 -9.96 -9.07
CA HIS A 123 -12.95 -9.05 -7.95
C HIS A 123 -13.02 -9.81 -6.63
N PHE A 124 -12.19 -9.42 -5.67
CA PHE A 124 -12.18 -9.95 -4.32
C PHE A 124 -13.13 -9.12 -3.46
N HIS A 125 -14.27 -9.71 -3.11
CA HIS A 125 -15.25 -9.11 -2.22
C HIS A 125 -15.00 -9.63 -0.80
N HIS A 126 -14.85 -8.73 0.17
CA HIS A 126 -14.69 -9.08 1.58
C HIS A 126 -16.06 -9.39 2.18
N LEU A 127 -16.25 -10.58 2.76
CA LEU A 127 -17.51 -10.94 3.42
C LEU A 127 -17.74 -10.15 4.71
N ASP A 128 -16.67 -9.89 5.44
CA ASP A 128 -16.67 -8.99 6.60
C ASP A 128 -15.71 -7.81 6.35
N PRO A 129 -16.22 -6.61 6.06
CA PRO A 129 -15.40 -5.40 5.90
C PRO A 129 -14.54 -5.07 7.13
N GLY A 130 -14.92 -5.50 8.34
CA GLY A 130 -14.17 -5.29 9.58
C GLY A 130 -12.88 -6.10 9.67
N THR A 131 -12.77 -7.21 8.93
CA THR A 131 -11.57 -8.07 8.91
C THR A 131 -10.52 -7.62 7.88
N LYS A 132 -10.88 -6.63 7.05
CA LYS A 132 -10.04 -6.10 5.97
C LYS A 132 -8.83 -5.36 6.51
N ARG A 133 -7.63 -5.84 6.17
CA ARG A 133 -6.37 -5.15 6.49
C ARG A 133 -5.98 -4.19 5.38
N PHE A 134 -6.31 -4.53 4.13
CA PHE A 134 -6.06 -3.69 2.96
C PHE A 134 -6.90 -4.14 1.76
N ALA A 135 -7.05 -3.28 0.75
CA ALA A 135 -7.79 -3.62 -0.47
C ALA A 135 -6.97 -4.51 -1.41
N ILE A 136 -7.52 -5.64 -1.88
CA ILE A 136 -6.92 -6.47 -2.92
C ILE A 136 -7.37 -5.92 -4.28
N GLY A 137 -6.76 -4.81 -4.66
CA GLY A 137 -7.05 -4.12 -5.91
C GLY A 137 -5.86 -3.31 -6.39
N ALA A 138 -6.08 -2.48 -7.40
CA ALA A 138 -5.03 -1.71 -8.08
C ALA A 138 -4.14 -0.88 -7.12
N ARG A 139 -4.63 -0.51 -5.92
CA ARG A 139 -3.87 0.28 -4.94
C ARG A 139 -3.23 -0.53 -3.80
N GLY A 140 -3.69 -1.75 -3.46
CA GLY A 140 -3.13 -2.55 -2.36
C GLY A 140 -2.21 -3.69 -2.79
N LEU A 141 -2.14 -3.97 -4.09
CA LEU A 141 -1.16 -4.88 -4.71
C LEU A 141 0.22 -4.19 -4.78
N THR A 142 0.86 -3.91 -3.65
CA THR A 142 2.30 -3.56 -3.53
C THR A 142 2.97 -4.29 -2.36
N ARG A 143 2.27 -5.26 -1.76
CA ARG A 143 2.72 -6.08 -0.63
C ARG A 143 3.33 -7.39 -1.13
N SER A 144 3.98 -8.16 -0.25
CA SER A 144 4.43 -9.51 -0.61
C SER A 144 3.25 -10.38 -1.03
N TYR A 145 3.52 -11.39 -1.86
CA TYR A 145 2.49 -12.28 -2.38
C TYR A 145 1.76 -13.01 -1.24
N GLU A 146 2.49 -13.43 -0.22
CA GLU A 146 1.98 -14.16 0.95
C GLU A 146 0.92 -13.32 1.68
N ARG A 147 1.20 -12.03 1.90
CA ARG A 147 0.24 -11.13 2.54
C ARG A 147 -1.00 -10.94 1.68
N LEU A 148 -0.84 -10.85 0.35
CA LEU A 148 -1.98 -10.78 -0.56
C LEU A 148 -2.83 -12.05 -0.49
N ARG A 149 -2.20 -13.22 -0.43
CA ARG A 149 -2.87 -14.51 -0.30
C ARG A 149 -3.65 -14.62 1.01
N GLU A 150 -3.04 -14.26 2.14
CA GLU A 150 -3.72 -14.22 3.44
C GLU A 150 -4.94 -13.31 3.42
N GLU A 151 -4.84 -12.14 2.77
CA GLU A 151 -5.97 -11.24 2.67
C GLU A 151 -7.04 -11.79 1.72
N ALA A 152 -6.65 -12.42 0.61
CA ALA A 152 -7.57 -12.99 -0.38
C ALA A 152 -8.36 -14.17 0.18
N ALA A 153 -7.79 -14.91 1.15
CA ALA A 153 -8.48 -15.98 1.84
C ALA A 153 -9.79 -15.52 2.52
N LYS A 154 -9.83 -14.26 2.99
CA LYS A 154 -11.01 -13.62 3.60
C LYS A 154 -12.05 -13.14 2.59
N CYS A 155 -11.72 -13.20 1.31
CA CYS A 155 -12.59 -12.73 0.25
C CYS A 155 -13.31 -13.89 -0.44
N VAL A 156 -14.42 -13.56 -1.09
CA VAL A 156 -15.06 -14.35 -2.13
C VAL A 156 -14.72 -13.74 -3.50
N LEU A 157 -14.53 -14.59 -4.51
CA LEU A 157 -14.26 -14.14 -5.87
C LEU A 157 -15.58 -13.96 -6.63
N LEU A 158 -15.84 -12.73 -7.11
CA LEU A 158 -17.06 -12.36 -7.83
C LEU A 158 -16.73 -11.65 -9.14
N CYS A 159 -17.59 -11.77 -10.16
CA CYS A 159 -17.46 -10.91 -11.33
C CYS A 159 -17.87 -9.47 -11.00
N ALA A 160 -17.50 -8.51 -11.84
CA ALA A 160 -17.77 -7.09 -11.63
C ALA A 160 -19.26 -6.79 -11.36
N ASN A 161 -20.16 -7.46 -12.08
CA ASN A 161 -21.61 -7.27 -11.94
C ASN A 161 -22.13 -7.86 -10.62
N CYS A 162 -21.78 -9.11 -10.29
CA CYS A 162 -22.18 -9.72 -9.02
C CYS A 162 -21.59 -8.97 -7.83
N HIS A 163 -20.33 -8.53 -7.93
CA HIS A 163 -19.70 -7.71 -6.90
C HIS A 163 -20.48 -6.40 -6.69
N ALA A 164 -20.82 -5.68 -7.76
CA ALA A 164 -21.61 -4.45 -7.65
C ALA A 164 -23.01 -4.71 -7.07
N GLY A 165 -23.66 -5.79 -7.48
CA GLY A 165 -24.96 -6.20 -6.96
C GLY A 165 -24.93 -6.53 -5.47
N VAL A 166 -23.91 -7.27 -5.00
CA VAL A 166 -23.76 -7.59 -3.57
C VAL A 166 -23.49 -6.33 -2.74
N GLU A 167 -22.61 -5.43 -3.20
CA GLU A 167 -22.36 -4.16 -2.51
C GLU A 167 -23.61 -3.26 -2.45
N ALA A 168 -24.49 -3.36 -3.46
CA ALA A 168 -25.76 -2.63 -3.51
C ALA A 168 -26.89 -3.32 -2.73
N GLY A 169 -26.70 -4.56 -2.26
CA GLY A 169 -27.76 -5.37 -1.64
C GLY A 169 -28.78 -5.95 -2.62
N GLU A 170 -28.51 -5.88 -3.92
CA GLU A 170 -29.40 -6.35 -5.01
C GLU A 170 -29.13 -7.81 -5.40
N VAL A 171 -27.99 -8.36 -4.98
CA VAL A 171 -27.60 -9.74 -5.23
C VAL A 171 -27.21 -10.37 -3.90
N GLU A 172 -27.87 -11.47 -3.54
CA GLU A 172 -27.46 -12.29 -2.40
C GLU A 172 -26.43 -13.33 -2.84
N LEU A 173 -25.45 -13.60 -1.97
CA LEU A 173 -24.49 -14.67 -2.20
C LEU A 173 -25.14 -16.03 -1.96
N PRO A 174 -24.87 -17.05 -2.81
CA PRO A 174 -25.39 -18.39 -2.58
C PRO A 174 -24.97 -18.94 -1.21
N PRO A 175 -25.84 -19.62 -0.46
CA PRO A 175 -25.50 -20.17 0.86
C PRO A 175 -24.27 -21.09 0.85
N SER A 176 -24.07 -21.84 -0.24
CA SER A 176 -22.88 -22.69 -0.43
C SER A 176 -21.57 -21.91 -0.36
N VAL A 177 -21.56 -20.66 -0.84
CA VAL A 177 -20.38 -19.80 -0.83
C VAL A 177 -20.04 -19.31 0.58
N LEU A 178 -21.06 -19.07 1.40
CA LEU A 178 -20.89 -18.64 2.79
C LEU A 178 -20.42 -19.82 3.66
N LEU A 179 -20.95 -21.02 3.42
CA LEU A 179 -20.58 -22.24 4.14
C LEU A 179 -19.13 -22.65 3.89
N ASP A 180 -18.68 -22.63 2.63
CA ASP A 180 -17.29 -22.96 2.26
C ASP A 180 -16.28 -22.09 3.03
N LYS A 181 -16.62 -20.81 3.28
CA LYS A 181 -15.75 -19.87 4.00
C LYS A 181 -15.73 -20.05 5.51
N LEU A 182 -16.80 -20.59 6.09
CA LEU A 182 -16.86 -20.94 7.51
C LEU A 182 -16.07 -22.23 7.79
N SER A 183 -15.98 -23.15 6.82
CA SER A 183 -15.18 -24.38 6.94
C SER A 183 -13.68 -24.17 6.74
N ASP A 184 -13.27 -23.05 6.12
CA ASP A 184 -11.86 -22.68 5.92
C ASP A 184 -11.22 -22.02 7.16
N GLU A 185 -12.00 -21.74 8.21
CA GLU A 185 -11.46 -21.31 9.51
C GLU A 185 -10.65 -22.48 10.11
N PRO A 186 -9.36 -22.30 10.42
CA PRO A 186 -8.61 -23.32 11.13
C PRO A 186 -9.31 -23.53 12.47
N ASN A 187 -9.74 -24.76 12.72
CA ASN A 187 -10.25 -25.25 14.00
C ASN A 187 -9.45 -24.63 15.15
N LEU A 188 -9.95 -23.55 15.76
CA LEU A 188 -9.49 -23.05 17.05
C LEU A 188 -10.04 -24.01 18.11
N ARG A 189 -9.49 -25.23 18.12
CA ARG A 189 -9.75 -26.25 19.14
C ARG A 189 -8.44 -26.97 19.43
N GLY A 190 -7.89 -26.69 20.62
CA GLY A 190 -6.79 -27.43 21.24
C GLY A 190 -5.64 -26.55 21.67
#